data_AF-A0A0C3HJ61-F1
#
_entry.id   AF-A0A0C3HJ61-F1
#
_cell.length_a   1.000
_cell.length_b   1.000
_cell.length_c   1.000
_cell.angle_alpha   90.00
_cell.angle_beta   90.00
_cell.angle_gamma   90.00
#
_symmetry.space_group_name_H-M   'P 1'
#
loop_
_entity.id
_entity.type
_entity.pdbx_description
1 polymer ?
#
loop_
_entity_poly.entity_id
_entity_poly.type
_entity_poly.pdbx_seq_one_letter_code
_entity_poly.pdbx_strand_id
1 'polypeptide(L)' 'MSSPVQAFRNLTPRTRAFVGFSLLAWGTIGLYLSDTAEKKFGFEPTEQEKKELEKVIPKITVVDREERSKG' A
#
# COMPACT_ATOMS: atom_id res chain seq x y z
N MET A 1 17.04 35.32 4.90
CA MET A 1 16.90 33.98 4.31
C MET A 1 15.46 33.81 3.86
N SER A 2 15.21 33.78 2.56
CA SER A 2 13.84 33.62 2.03
C SER A 2 13.38 32.19 2.28
N SER A 3 12.33 32.01 3.07
CA SER A 3 11.80 30.68 3.33
C SER A 3 11.09 30.13 2.08
N PRO A 4 11.14 28.80 1.83
CA PRO A 4 10.43 28.19 0.71
C PRO A 4 8.92 28.46 0.74
N VAL A 5 8.36 28.65 1.95
CA VAL A 5 6.95 29.05 2.14
C VAL A 5 6.68 30.47 1.63
N GLN A 6 7.58 31.42 1.87
CA GLN A 6 7.46 32.79 1.33
C GLN A 6 7.56 32.79 -0.20
N ALA A 7 8.47 32.01 -0.77
CA ALA A 7 8.61 31.89 -2.22
C ALA A 7 7.32 31.36 -2.87
N PHE A 8 6.71 30.32 -2.31
CA PHE A 8 5.42 29.78 -2.78
C PHE A 8 4.28 30.81 -2.67
N ARG A 9 4.26 31.58 -1.57
CA ARG A 9 3.27 32.66 -1.36
C ARG A 9 3.51 33.89 -2.22
N ASN A 10 4.62 33.99 -2.94
CA ASN A 10 4.90 35.08 -3.88
C ASN A 10 4.52 34.72 -5.33
N LEU A 11 4.16 33.45 -5.61
CA LEU A 11 3.72 33.00 -6.94
C LEU A 11 2.31 33.50 -7.26
N THR A 12 1.98 33.62 -8.55
CA THR A 12 0.60 33.94 -8.96
C THR A 12 -0.37 32.80 -8.59
N PRO A 13 -1.65 33.07 -8.31
CA PRO A 13 -2.63 32.05 -7.91
C PRO A 13 -2.73 30.87 -8.90
N ARG A 14 -2.63 31.16 -10.21
CA ARG A 14 -2.65 30.15 -11.28
C ARG A 14 -1.45 29.20 -11.18
N THR A 15 -0.25 29.72 -10.94
CA THR A 15 0.97 28.90 -10.80
C THR A 15 0.91 28.04 -9.53
N ARG A 16 0.39 28.56 -8.41
CA ARG A 16 0.20 27.76 -7.19
C ARG A 16 -0.75 26.60 -7.42
N ALA A 17 -1.87 26.85 -8.12
CA ALA A 17 -2.81 25.81 -8.50
C ALA A 17 -2.13 24.75 -9.37
N PHE A 18 -1.38 25.17 -10.40
CA PHE A 18 -0.63 24.26 -11.27
C PHE A 18 0.35 23.38 -10.48
N VAL A 19 1.15 23.96 -9.58
CA VAL A 19 2.08 23.21 -8.72
C VAL A 19 1.33 22.20 -7.86
N GLY A 20 0.21 22.61 -7.25
CA GLY A 20 -0.65 21.72 -6.47
C GLY A 20 -1.18 20.56 -7.31
N PHE A 21 -1.72 20.83 -8.50
CA PHE A 21 -2.22 19.81 -9.43
C PHE A 21 -1.11 18.88 -9.91
N SER A 22 0.09 19.38 -10.19
CA SER A 22 1.23 18.55 -10.59
C SER A 22 1.66 17.61 -9.48
N LEU A 23 1.71 18.06 -8.22
CA LEU A 23 2.04 17.21 -7.08
C LEU A 23 0.97 16.14 -6.85
N LEU A 24 -0.30 16.51 -6.93
CA LEU A 24 -1.40 15.56 -6.83
C LEU A 24 -1.35 14.53 -7.95
N ALA A 25 -1.18 14.96 -9.20
CA ALA A 25 -1.05 14.08 -10.35
C ALA A 25 0.16 13.13 -10.23
N TRP A 26 1.31 13.63 -9.75
CA TRP A 26 2.48 12.77 -9.50
C TRP A 26 2.21 11.74 -8.41
N GLY A 27 1.57 12.16 -7.32
CA GLY A 27 1.14 11.27 -6.24
C GLY A 27 0.15 10.20 -6.72
N THR A 28 -0.86 10.57 -7.50
CA THR A 28 -1.83 9.62 -8.05
C THR A 28 -1.20 8.67 -9.06
N ILE A 29 -0.27 9.13 -9.90
CA ILE A 29 0.49 8.26 -10.80
C ILE A 29 1.35 7.28 -9.98
N GLY A 30 2.02 7.74 -8.92
CA GLY A 30 2.80 6.88 -8.04
C GLY A 30 1.96 5.82 -7.31
N LEU A 31 0.80 6.22 -6.79
CA LEU A 31 -0.16 5.29 -6.17
C LEU A 31 -0.76 4.32 -7.19
N TYR A 32 -1.12 4.81 -8.38
CA TYR A 32 -1.59 3.96 -9.48
C TYR A 32 -0.51 2.99 -9.95
N LEU A 33 0.76 3.40 -9.92
CA LEU A 33 1.89 2.51 -10.15
C LEU A 33 2.06 1.50 -9.01
N SER A 34 1.67 1.82 -7.77
CA SER A 34 1.70 0.90 -6.62
C SER A 34 0.59 -0.15 -6.71
N ASP A 35 -0.62 0.23 -7.10
CA ASP A 35 -1.73 -0.71 -7.38
C ASP A 35 -1.45 -1.52 -8.67
N THR A 36 -0.79 -0.89 -9.66
CA THR A 36 -0.31 -1.59 -10.87
C THR A 36 0.93 -2.43 -10.55
N ALA A 37 1.70 -2.11 -9.53
CA ALA A 37 2.75 -2.96 -9.04
C ALA A 37 2.12 -4.22 -8.46
N GLU A 38 1.07 -4.17 -7.65
CA GLU A 38 0.34 -5.40 -7.25
C GLU A 38 -0.14 -6.22 -8.46
N LYS A 39 -0.64 -5.57 -9.52
CA LYS A 39 -1.08 -6.25 -10.77
C LYS A 39 0.06 -6.76 -11.67
N LYS A 40 1.23 -6.10 -11.71
CA LYS A 40 2.38 -6.47 -12.55
C LYS A 40 3.49 -7.24 -11.80
N PHE A 41 3.50 -7.21 -10.47
CA PHE A 41 4.32 -8.06 -9.60
C PHE A 41 3.73 -9.47 -9.43
N GLY A 42 2.60 -9.78 -10.08
CA GLY A 42 2.10 -11.15 -10.16
C GLY A 42 1.26 -11.61 -8.97
N PHE A 43 0.57 -10.70 -8.26
CA PHE A 43 -0.53 -11.09 -7.36
C PHE A 43 -1.86 -11.28 -8.09
N GLU A 44 -1.83 -11.73 -9.35
CA GLU A 44 -2.92 -12.53 -9.87
C GLU A 44 -2.53 -13.97 -9.52
N PRO A 45 -3.01 -14.55 -8.40
CA PRO A 45 -2.70 -15.93 -8.06
C PRO A 45 -3.30 -16.80 -9.15
N THR A 46 -2.51 -17.08 -10.19
CA THR A 46 -2.81 -18.10 -11.17
C THR A 46 -3.07 -19.39 -10.39
N GLU A 47 -4.07 -20.17 -10.76
CA GLU A 47 -4.56 -21.32 -9.98
C GLU A 47 -3.47 -22.31 -9.50
N GLN A 48 -2.28 -22.25 -10.08
CA GLN A 48 -1.10 -23.03 -9.71
C GLN A 48 -0.53 -22.63 -8.33
N GLU A 49 -0.49 -21.34 -7.97
CA GLU A 49 0.02 -20.89 -6.67
C GLU A 49 -0.94 -21.22 -5.52
N LYS A 50 -2.25 -21.26 -5.79
CA LYS A 50 -3.26 -21.77 -4.84
C LYS A 50 -3.03 -23.24 -4.50
N LYS A 51 -2.71 -24.07 -5.50
CA LYS A 51 -2.42 -25.51 -5.31
C LYS A 51 -1.11 -25.75 -4.58
N GLU A 52 -0.15 -24.85 -4.70
CA GLU A 52 1.11 -24.93 -3.95
C GLU A 52 0.89 -24.45 -2.51
N LEU A 53 0.17 -23.34 -2.30
CA LEU A 53 -0.24 -22.89 -0.97
C LEU A 53 -1.05 -23.97 -0.23
N GLU A 54 -1.99 -24.68 -0.87
CA GLU A 54 -2.71 -25.80 -0.24
C GLU A 54 -1.78 -26.91 0.28
N LYS A 55 -0.59 -27.08 -0.32
CA LYS A 55 0.41 -28.04 0.17
C LYS A 55 1.26 -27.50 1.32
N VAL A 56 1.45 -26.18 1.41
CA VAL A 56 2.30 -25.55 2.43
C VAL A 56 1.52 -24.94 3.59
N ILE A 57 0.20 -24.77 3.48
CA ILE A 57 -0.65 -24.27 4.57
C ILE A 57 -0.56 -25.27 5.73
N PRO A 58 0.07 -24.90 6.85
CA PRO A 58 0.14 -25.78 8.00
C PRO A 58 -1.27 -25.91 8.57
N LYS A 59 -1.73 -27.15 8.77
CA LYS A 59 -2.98 -27.39 9.50
C LYS A 59 -2.82 -26.85 10.91
N ILE A 60 -3.47 -25.73 11.19
CA ILE A 60 -3.55 -25.17 12.55
C ILE A 60 -4.46 -26.08 13.35
N THR A 61 -3.86 -27.02 14.08
CA THR A 61 -4.57 -27.78 15.10
C THR A 61 -4.69 -26.89 16.33
N VAL A 62 -5.86 -26.27 16.49
CA VAL A 62 -6.19 -25.57 17.72
C VAL A 62 -6.35 -26.63 18.81
N VAL A 63 -5.36 -26.72 19.70
CA VAL A 63 -5.46 -27.54 20.91
C VAL A 63 -6.30 -26.74 21.90
N ASP A 64 -7.55 -27.13 22.06
CA ASP A 64 -8.37 -26.65 23.15
C ASP A 64 -7.73 -27.13 24.47
N ARG A 65 -7.24 -26.21 25.29
CA ARG A 65 -6.72 -26.56 26.62
C ARG A 65 -7.91 -26.71 27.56
N GLU A 66 -8.58 -27.85 27.48
CA GLU A 66 -9.28 -28.38 28.64
C GLU A 66 -8.25 -29.09 29.52
N GLU A 67 -7.87 -28.47 30.65
CA GLU A 67 -8.14 -29.08 31.94
C GLU A 67 -7.73 -28.16 33.09
N ARG A 68 -8.76 -27.70 33.80
CA ARG A 68 -8.93 -27.89 35.24
C ARG A 68 -7.78 -28.68 35.90
N SER A 69 -6.94 -28.01 36.68
CA SER A 69 -6.31 -28.63 37.85
C SER A 69 -6.37 -27.66 39.02
N LYS A 70 -7.21 -28.03 39.98
CA LYS A 70 -7.27 -27.45 41.32
C LYS A 70 -5.99 -27.84 42.06
N GLY A 71 -5.34 -26.86 42.68
CA GLY A 71 -4.37 -27.04 43.76
C GLY A 71 -4.66 -25.99 44.80
#